data_AF-A0A7Z0WM74-F1
#
_entry.id   AF-A0A7Z0WM74-F1
#
_cell.length_a   1.000
_cell.length_b   1.000
_cell.length_c   1.000
_cell.angle_alpha   90.00
_cell.angle_beta   90.00
_cell.angle_gamma   90.00
#
_symmetry.space_group_name_H-M   'P 1'
#
loop_
_entity.id
_entity.type
_entity.pdbx_description
1 polymer ?
#
loop_
_entity_poly.entity_id
_entity_poly.type
_entity_poly.pdbx_seq_one_letter_code
_entity_poly.pdbx_strand_id
1 'polypeptide(L)'
;MSAVTEATQTASPSRPGSLTAAIGLAVLTAVAAIVNGVIIITGGLDLVKEIGSELIAAETGVGEAEVAEVIDFDNPMVDALFAEAASTYETRAYLVLGAGVLLALFGLLMRKAGMAMRVLVTVTAALTILFAAVIGLDAGTTVMIGLAWVAVLGAVVTIVTTWLPANGRYAKTLR
;
A
#
# COMPACT_ATOMS: atom_id res chain seq x y z
N MET A 1 -10.99 2.32 -66.16
CA MET A 1 -10.89 3.22 -64.99
C MET A 1 -10.80 2.34 -63.76
N SER A 2 -9.59 2.05 -63.30
CA SER A 2 -9.36 1.20 -62.11
C SER A 2 -9.43 2.08 -60.87
N ALA A 3 -10.38 1.82 -59.99
CA ALA A 3 -10.48 2.47 -58.70
C ALA A 3 -9.33 1.96 -57.80
N VAL A 4 -8.39 2.84 -57.49
CA VAL A 4 -7.38 2.59 -56.45
C VAL A 4 -8.09 2.71 -55.10
N THR A 5 -8.38 1.57 -54.48
CA THR A 5 -8.86 1.53 -53.10
C THR A 5 -7.67 1.78 -52.18
N GLU A 6 -7.43 3.03 -51.79
CA GLU A 6 -6.51 3.35 -50.71
C GLU A 6 -7.04 2.73 -49.42
N ALA A 7 -6.39 1.67 -48.95
CA ALA A 7 -6.62 1.13 -47.62
C ALA A 7 -6.16 2.19 -46.60
N THR A 8 -7.10 2.95 -46.05
CA THR A 8 -6.82 3.90 -44.97
C THR A 8 -6.32 3.11 -43.76
N GLN A 9 -5.00 3.07 -43.57
CA GLN A 9 -4.38 2.42 -42.43
C GLN A 9 -4.71 3.25 -41.18
N THR A 10 -5.68 2.79 -40.38
CA THR A 10 -6.05 3.47 -39.14
C THR A 10 -4.91 3.31 -38.14
N ALA A 11 -4.27 4.44 -37.79
CA ALA A 11 -3.18 4.44 -36.81
C ALA A 11 -3.66 3.89 -35.46
N SER A 12 -2.84 3.04 -34.84
CA SER A 12 -3.16 2.48 -33.51
C SER A 12 -3.24 3.59 -32.46
N PRO A 13 -4.26 3.59 -31.57
CA PRO A 13 -4.41 4.63 -30.56
C PRO A 13 -3.20 4.73 -29.63
N SER A 14 -2.62 5.92 -29.47
CA SER A 14 -1.52 6.16 -28.54
C SER A 14 -2.00 6.12 -27.09
N ARG A 15 -1.22 5.50 -26.19
CA ARG A 15 -1.52 5.46 -24.75
C ARG A 15 -1.42 6.87 -24.13
N PRO A 16 -2.43 7.32 -23.36
CA PRO A 16 -2.35 8.61 -22.68
C PRO A 16 -1.35 8.54 -21.52
N GLY A 17 -0.57 9.62 -21.33
CA GLY A 17 0.40 9.70 -20.23
C GLY A 17 -0.24 9.54 -18.83
N SER A 18 -1.50 9.93 -18.67
CA SER A 18 -2.28 9.72 -17.44
C SER A 18 -2.44 8.25 -17.06
N LEU A 19 -2.51 7.35 -18.06
CA LEU A 19 -2.62 5.92 -17.79
C LEU A 19 -1.28 5.36 -17.29
N THR A 20 -0.16 5.77 -17.91
CA THR A 20 1.17 5.40 -17.44
C THR A 20 1.43 5.91 -16.03
N ALA A 21 1.02 7.15 -15.73
CA ALA A 21 1.11 7.72 -14.40
C ALA A 21 0.27 6.94 -13.38
N ALA A 22 -0.98 6.59 -13.71
CA ALA A 22 -1.84 5.80 -12.84
C ALA A 22 -1.25 4.41 -12.53
N ILE A 23 -0.68 3.74 -13.54
CA ILE A 23 0.00 2.45 -13.35
C ILE A 23 1.25 2.62 -12.48
N GLY A 24 2.08 3.63 -12.76
CA GLY A 24 3.28 3.90 -11.98
C GLY A 24 2.98 4.19 -10.51
N LEU A 25 1.97 5.02 -10.24
CA LEU A 25 1.51 5.33 -8.89
C LEU A 25 0.94 4.12 -8.18
N ALA A 26 0.14 3.30 -8.85
CA ALA A 26 -0.39 2.05 -8.27
C ALA A 26 0.76 1.12 -7.84
N VAL A 27 1.80 0.98 -8.67
CA VAL A 27 2.97 0.15 -8.37
C VAL A 27 3.78 0.73 -7.21
N LEU A 28 4.09 2.03 -7.23
CA LEU A 28 4.85 2.67 -6.13
C LEU A 28 4.09 2.57 -4.80
N THR A 29 2.79 2.81 -4.82
CA THR A 29 1.90 2.66 -3.66
C THR A 29 1.91 1.23 -3.12
N ALA A 30 1.77 0.26 -4.02
CA ALA A 30 1.80 -1.15 -3.66
C ALA A 30 3.14 -1.55 -3.05
N VAL A 31 4.26 -1.06 -3.58
CA VAL A 31 5.59 -1.33 -3.01
C VAL A 31 5.69 -0.79 -1.59
N ALA A 32 5.24 0.44 -1.32
CA ALA A 32 5.24 0.99 0.03
C ALA A 32 4.41 0.13 1.01
N ALA A 33 3.21 -0.29 0.59
CA ALA A 33 2.34 -1.16 1.38
C ALA A 33 2.96 -2.54 1.65
N ILE A 34 3.57 -3.16 0.62
CA ILE A 34 4.22 -4.48 0.73
C ILE A 34 5.44 -4.40 1.64
N VAL A 35 6.32 -3.41 1.45
CA VAL A 35 7.51 -3.24 2.29
C VAL A 35 7.11 -3.04 3.75
N ASN A 36 6.08 -2.23 4.01
CA ASN A 36 5.58 -2.04 5.38
C ASN A 36 5.08 -3.36 5.99
N GLY A 37 4.25 -4.11 5.27
CA GLY A 37 3.77 -5.42 5.72
C GLY A 37 4.92 -6.41 5.98
N VAL A 38 5.94 -6.41 5.11
CA VAL A 38 7.14 -7.26 5.29
C VAL A 38 7.90 -6.87 6.56
N ILE A 39 8.16 -5.56 6.78
CA ILE A 39 8.86 -5.08 7.99
C ILE A 39 8.17 -5.59 9.26
N ILE A 40 6.85 -5.47 9.33
CA ILE A 40 6.07 -5.89 10.51
C ILE A 40 6.18 -7.42 10.70
N ILE A 41 6.00 -8.19 9.63
CA ILE A 41 6.08 -9.66 9.70
C ILE A 41 7.48 -10.12 10.11
N THR A 42 8.54 -9.52 9.54
CA THR A 42 9.92 -9.90 9.84
C THR A 42 10.40 -9.40 11.19
N GLY A 43 9.86 -8.28 11.69
CA GLY A 43 10.19 -7.73 13.00
C GLY A 43 9.55 -8.52 14.14
N GLY A 44 8.36 -9.09 13.92
CA GLY A 44 7.72 -10.01 14.85
C GLY A 44 7.58 -9.45 16.26
N LEU A 45 7.91 -10.26 17.27
CA LEU A 45 7.81 -9.90 18.68
C LEU A 45 8.81 -8.80 19.08
N ASP A 46 10.02 -8.83 18.52
CA ASP A 46 11.09 -7.89 18.87
C ASP A 46 10.71 -6.45 18.48
N LEU A 47 10.09 -6.28 17.32
CA LEU A 47 9.57 -4.99 16.87
C LEU A 47 8.51 -4.42 17.82
N VAL A 48 7.64 -5.27 18.36
CA VAL A 48 6.60 -4.82 19.32
C VAL A 48 7.23 -4.48 20.67
N LYS A 49 8.25 -5.22 21.10
CA LYS A 49 9.03 -4.89 22.30
C LYS A 49 9.72 -3.53 22.13
N GLU A 50 10.32 -3.26 20.98
CA GLU A 50 10.93 -1.97 20.62
C GLU A 50 9.91 -0.82 20.67
N ILE A 51 8.77 -0.96 19.97
CA ILE A 51 7.70 0.05 19.96
C ILE A 51 7.16 0.29 21.38
N GLY A 52 6.97 -0.77 22.17
CA GLY A 52 6.51 -0.67 23.55
C GLY A 52 7.51 0.04 24.45
N SER A 53 8.82 -0.25 24.31
CA SER A 53 9.86 0.43 25.08
C SER A 53 9.97 1.91 24.73
N GLU A 54 9.87 2.26 23.44
CA GLU A 54 9.86 3.65 22.98
C GLU A 54 8.66 4.42 23.55
N LEU A 55 7.48 3.81 23.55
CA LEU A 55 6.26 4.42 24.09
C LEU A 55 6.34 4.65 25.61
N ILE A 56 6.85 3.66 26.35
CA ILE A 56 7.01 3.78 27.81
C ILE A 56 8.06 4.84 28.14
N ALA A 57 9.17 4.89 27.40
CA ALA A 57 10.18 5.92 27.55
C ALA A 57 9.60 7.32 27.33
N ALA A 58 8.77 7.48 26.28
CA ALA A 58 8.11 8.74 25.98
C ALA A 58 7.13 9.21 27.07
N GLU A 59 6.36 8.29 27.66
CA GLU A 59 5.37 8.61 28.71
C GLU A 59 5.98 8.82 30.10
N THR A 60 7.02 8.06 30.43
CA THR A 60 7.65 8.11 31.77
C THR A 60 8.81 9.10 31.85
N GLY A 61 9.34 9.55 30.71
CA GLY A 61 10.54 10.40 30.64
C GLY A 61 11.84 9.68 30.99
N VAL A 62 11.79 8.35 31.11
CA VAL A 62 12.91 7.45 31.38
C VAL A 62 13.54 7.05 30.04
N GLY A 63 14.86 6.87 29.97
CA GLY A 63 15.52 6.46 28.73
C GLY A 63 15.16 5.02 28.31
N GLU A 64 15.15 4.72 27.00
CA GLU A 64 14.82 3.38 26.47
C GLU A 64 15.67 2.26 27.09
N ALA A 65 16.96 2.51 27.33
CA ALA A 65 17.87 1.55 27.96
C ALA A 65 17.45 1.22 29.40
N GLU A 66 16.92 2.20 30.12
CA GLU A 66 16.47 2.05 31.51
C GLU A 66 15.08 1.38 31.54
N VAL A 67 14.22 1.62 30.54
CA VAL A 67 12.97 0.86 30.36
C VAL A 67 13.26 -0.63 30.13
N ALA A 68 14.28 -0.96 29.33
CA ALA A 68 14.67 -2.35 29.08
C ALA A 68 15.27 -3.05 30.31
N GLU A 69 15.86 -2.29 31.25
CA GLU A 69 16.32 -2.82 32.54
C GLU A 69 15.19 -3.01 33.55
N VAL A 70 14.13 -2.20 33.47
CA VAL A 70 12.97 -2.25 34.37
C VAL A 70 11.94 -3.28 33.92
N ILE A 71 11.77 -3.47 32.62
CA ILE A 71 10.87 -4.47 32.06
C ILE A 71 11.61 -5.78 31.90
N ASP A 72 11.28 -6.73 32.77
CA ASP A 72 11.70 -8.12 32.62
C ASP A 72 10.93 -8.75 31.44
N PHE A 73 11.49 -8.65 30.23
CA PHE A 73 10.93 -9.26 29.03
C PHE A 73 10.98 -10.79 29.05
N ASP A 74 11.72 -11.39 29.98
CA ASP A 74 11.71 -12.84 30.23
C ASP A 74 10.57 -13.24 31.20
N ASN A 75 9.87 -12.27 31.78
CA ASN A 75 8.68 -12.54 32.60
C ASN A 75 7.55 -13.07 31.71
N PRO A 76 7.01 -14.28 31.98
CA PRO A 76 5.98 -14.89 31.14
C PRO A 76 4.70 -14.05 30.98
N MET A 77 4.36 -13.23 31.99
CA MET A 77 3.18 -12.36 31.93
C MET A 77 3.39 -11.15 31.03
N VAL A 78 4.60 -10.59 31.01
CA VAL A 78 4.99 -9.51 30.12
C VAL A 78 5.08 -10.03 28.69
N ASP A 79 5.76 -11.16 28.48
CA ASP A 79 5.91 -11.76 27.16
C ASP A 79 4.56 -12.11 26.52
N ALA A 80 3.61 -12.64 27.30
CA ALA A 80 2.25 -12.91 26.83
C ALA A 80 1.50 -11.65 26.36
N LEU A 81 1.70 -10.50 27.04
CA LEU A 81 1.09 -9.22 26.64
C LEU A 81 1.65 -8.74 25.29
N PHE A 82 2.97 -8.82 25.12
CA PHE A 82 3.64 -8.44 23.86
C PHE A 82 3.32 -9.41 22.72
N ALA A 83 3.16 -10.71 23.01
CA ALA A 83 2.76 -11.71 22.03
C ALA A 83 1.34 -11.44 21.45
N GLU A 84 0.40 -11.01 22.29
CA GLU A 84 -0.95 -10.62 21.85
C GLU A 84 -0.92 -9.37 20.96
N ALA A 85 -0.09 -8.38 21.32
CA ALA A 85 0.13 -7.23 20.47
C ALA A 85 0.79 -7.62 19.13
N ALA A 86 1.78 -8.52 19.15
CA ALA A 86 2.44 -9.03 17.95
C ALA A 86 1.46 -9.75 17.01
N SER A 87 0.56 -10.58 17.52
CA SER A 87 -0.46 -11.24 16.69
C SER A 87 -1.41 -10.25 15.99
N THR A 88 -1.73 -9.15 16.68
CA THR A 88 -2.53 -8.05 16.14
C THR A 88 -1.79 -7.31 15.03
N TYR A 89 -0.51 -6.97 15.24
CA TYR A 89 0.33 -6.36 14.21
C TYR A 89 0.52 -7.27 13.00
N GLU A 90 0.74 -8.57 13.23
CA GLU A 90 0.91 -9.57 12.18
C GLU A 90 -0.35 -9.66 11.30
N THR A 91 -1.53 -9.70 11.91
CA THR A 91 -2.81 -9.72 11.18
C THR A 91 -2.95 -8.48 10.28
N ARG A 92 -2.64 -7.29 10.82
CA ARG A 92 -2.70 -6.04 10.05
C ARG A 92 -1.66 -6.01 8.93
N ALA A 93 -0.48 -6.59 9.17
CA ALA A 93 0.56 -6.71 8.17
C ALA A 93 0.13 -7.58 6.98
N TYR A 94 -0.53 -8.71 7.22
CA TYR A 94 -1.09 -9.54 6.14
C TYR A 94 -2.18 -8.80 5.35
N LEU A 95 -3.02 -8.02 6.02
CA LEU A 95 -4.08 -7.24 5.36
C LEU A 95 -3.50 -6.16 4.45
N VAL A 96 -2.53 -5.37 4.92
CA VAL A 96 -1.89 -4.32 4.11
C VAL A 96 -1.05 -4.92 2.98
N LEU A 97 -0.34 -6.02 3.24
CA LEU A 97 0.43 -6.75 2.24
C LEU A 97 -0.48 -7.32 1.15
N GLY A 98 -1.56 -8.00 1.54
CA GLY A 98 -2.53 -8.55 0.60
C GLY A 98 -3.19 -7.47 -0.26
N ALA A 99 -3.59 -6.35 0.34
CA ALA A 99 -4.13 -5.21 -0.39
C ALA A 99 -3.11 -4.59 -1.36
N GLY A 100 -1.84 -4.45 -0.93
CA GLY A 100 -0.74 -3.98 -1.77
C GLY A 100 -0.48 -4.91 -2.96
N VAL A 101 -0.44 -6.22 -2.75
CA VAL A 101 -0.26 -7.22 -3.83
C VAL A 101 -1.40 -7.15 -4.84
N LEU A 102 -2.65 -7.06 -4.38
CA LEU A 102 -3.81 -6.93 -5.27
C LEU A 102 -3.79 -5.60 -6.04
N LEU A 103 -3.40 -4.50 -5.40
CA LEU A 103 -3.22 -3.20 -6.05
C LEU A 103 -2.15 -3.26 -7.14
N ALA A 104 -1.00 -3.90 -6.88
CA ALA A 104 0.05 -4.11 -7.87
C ALA A 104 -0.48 -4.94 -9.05
N LEU A 105 -1.15 -6.05 -8.77
CA LEU A 105 -1.68 -6.95 -9.81
C LEU A 105 -2.67 -6.21 -10.72
N PHE A 106 -3.69 -5.57 -10.15
CA PHE A 106 -4.70 -4.88 -10.97
C PHE A 106 -4.16 -3.60 -11.60
N GLY A 107 -3.25 -2.90 -10.94
CA GLY A 107 -2.54 -1.74 -11.49
C GLY A 107 -1.76 -2.13 -12.75
N LEU A 108 -0.98 -3.23 -12.70
CA LEU A 108 -0.24 -3.75 -13.85
C LEU A 108 -1.14 -4.26 -14.99
N LEU A 109 -2.32 -4.78 -14.66
CA LEU A 109 -3.32 -5.24 -15.62
C LEU A 109 -4.16 -4.09 -16.23
N MET A 110 -4.10 -2.87 -15.68
CA MET A 110 -4.86 -1.70 -16.15
C MET A 110 -4.39 -1.14 -17.51
N ARG A 111 -3.51 -1.82 -18.25
CA ARG A 111 -2.88 -1.36 -19.52
C ARG A 111 -3.85 -0.90 -20.61
N LYS A 112 -5.09 -1.39 -20.63
CA LYS A 112 -6.13 -1.02 -21.60
C LYS A 112 -7.18 -0.05 -21.04
N ALA A 113 -7.03 0.40 -19.79
CA ALA A 113 -7.99 1.26 -19.09
C ALA A 113 -9.45 0.76 -19.12
N GLY A 114 -9.66 -0.56 -19.24
CA GLY A 114 -10.99 -1.16 -19.25
C GLY A 114 -11.75 -0.82 -17.96
N MET A 115 -13.08 -0.63 -18.07
CA MET A 115 -13.92 -0.23 -16.93
C MET A 115 -13.77 -1.17 -15.73
N ALA A 116 -13.75 -2.49 -15.97
CA ALA A 116 -13.55 -3.50 -14.92
C ALA A 116 -12.23 -3.31 -14.18
N MET A 117 -11.12 -3.07 -14.89
CA MET A 117 -9.81 -2.87 -14.27
C MET A 117 -9.75 -1.59 -13.44
N ARG A 118 -10.36 -0.50 -13.92
CA ARG A 118 -10.42 0.77 -13.18
C ARG A 118 -11.17 0.61 -11.86
N VAL A 119 -12.28 -0.14 -11.87
CA VAL A 119 -13.03 -0.47 -10.66
C VAL A 119 -12.18 -1.33 -9.71
N LEU A 120 -11.54 -2.39 -10.19
CA LEU A 120 -10.69 -3.27 -9.37
C LEU A 120 -9.51 -2.52 -8.73
N VAL A 121 -8.84 -1.64 -9.48
CA VAL A 121 -7.77 -0.77 -8.95
C VAL A 121 -8.32 0.18 -7.89
N THR A 122 -9.52 0.74 -8.09
CA THR A 122 -10.13 1.63 -7.11
C THR A 122 -10.46 0.91 -5.80
N VAL A 123 -11.05 -0.30 -5.89
CA VAL A 123 -11.39 -1.11 -4.72
C VAL A 123 -10.13 -1.50 -3.94
N THR A 124 -9.09 -1.97 -4.63
CA THR A 124 -7.84 -2.37 -3.98
C THR A 124 -7.04 -1.20 -3.43
N ALA A 125 -7.07 -0.04 -4.10
CA ALA A 125 -6.53 1.20 -3.55
C ALA A 125 -7.31 1.62 -2.29
N ALA A 126 -8.64 1.51 -2.27
CA ALA A 126 -9.44 1.81 -1.09
C ALA A 126 -9.13 0.85 0.09
N LEU A 127 -8.94 -0.44 -0.17
CA LEU A 127 -8.47 -1.40 0.84
C LEU A 127 -7.06 -1.05 1.35
N THR A 128 -6.16 -0.62 0.45
CA THR A 128 -4.82 -0.16 0.82
C THR A 128 -4.91 1.05 1.74
N ILE A 129 -5.77 2.03 1.44
CA ILE A 129 -6.04 3.18 2.33
C ILE A 129 -6.51 2.69 3.69
N LEU A 130 -7.52 1.81 3.73
CA LEU A 130 -8.10 1.33 4.97
C LEU A 130 -7.05 0.67 5.87
N PHE A 131 -6.30 -0.30 5.36
CA PHE A 131 -5.35 -1.07 6.17
C PHE A 131 -4.06 -0.30 6.46
N ALA A 132 -3.56 0.51 5.53
CA ALA A 132 -2.40 1.36 5.78
C ALA A 132 -2.74 2.48 6.78
N ALA A 133 -3.95 3.06 6.73
CA ALA A 133 -4.36 4.07 7.72
C ALA A 133 -4.46 3.50 9.13
N VAL A 134 -4.92 2.25 9.28
CA VAL A 134 -4.92 1.58 10.60
C VAL A 134 -3.50 1.48 11.17
N ILE A 135 -2.49 1.18 10.34
CA ILE A 135 -1.09 1.15 10.78
C ILE A 135 -0.55 2.56 11.06
N GLY A 136 -0.84 3.53 10.18
CA GLY A 136 -0.34 4.90 10.29
C GLY A 136 -0.97 5.73 11.41
N LEU A 137 -2.07 5.25 12.00
CA LEU A 137 -2.75 5.85 13.16
C LEU A 137 -2.46 5.13 14.48
N ASP A 138 -1.73 4.00 14.44
CA ASP A 138 -1.32 3.27 15.63
C ASP A 138 0.12 3.64 16.04
N ALA A 139 0.55 3.15 17.20
CA ALA A 139 1.95 3.17 17.59
C ALA A 139 2.79 2.38 16.58
N GLY A 140 4.01 2.82 16.33
CA GLY A 140 4.88 2.18 15.37
C GLY A 140 6.15 2.97 15.16
N THR A 141 7.14 2.32 14.56
CA THR A 141 8.39 3.01 14.23
C THR A 141 8.12 4.11 13.20
N THR A 142 8.98 5.13 13.19
CA THR A 142 8.90 6.24 12.21
C THR A 142 8.85 5.72 10.77
N VAL A 143 9.57 4.64 10.47
CA VAL A 143 9.59 4.02 9.13
C VAL A 143 8.24 3.37 8.79
N MET A 144 7.64 2.61 9.72
CA MET A 144 6.32 1.98 9.53
C MET A 144 5.22 3.02 9.28
N ILE A 145 5.19 4.07 10.12
CA ILE A 145 4.22 5.16 10.00
C ILE A 145 4.43 5.92 8.69
N GLY A 146 5.69 6.22 8.34
CA GLY A 146 6.04 6.88 7.09
C GLY A 146 5.58 6.11 5.85
N LEU A 147 5.87 4.81 5.79
CA LEU A 147 5.44 3.94 4.68
C LEU A 147 3.92 3.79 4.62
N ALA A 148 3.24 3.72 5.76
CA ALA A 148 1.78 3.69 5.83
C ALA A 148 1.17 4.95 5.20
N TRP A 149 1.65 6.15 5.55
CA TRP A 149 1.15 7.39 4.98
C TRP A 149 1.49 7.56 3.49
N VAL A 150 2.66 7.10 3.05
CA VAL A 150 2.99 7.04 1.62
C VAL A 150 2.02 6.14 0.87
N ALA A 151 1.67 4.97 1.43
CA ALA A 151 0.69 4.07 0.83
C ALA A 151 -0.73 4.69 0.81
N VAL A 152 -1.15 5.37 1.88
CA VAL A 152 -2.46 6.06 1.94
C VAL A 152 -2.54 7.15 0.87
N LEU A 153 -1.57 8.07 0.84
CA LEU A 153 -1.57 9.18 -0.10
C LEU A 153 -1.41 8.68 -1.54
N GLY A 154 -0.52 7.73 -1.77
CA GLY A 154 -0.31 7.10 -3.08
C GLY A 154 -1.57 6.43 -3.61
N ALA A 155 -2.33 5.75 -2.75
CA ALA A 155 -3.60 5.12 -3.11
C ALA A 155 -4.68 6.15 -3.48
N VAL A 156 -4.77 7.27 -2.75
CA VAL A 156 -5.67 8.38 -3.10
C VAL A 156 -5.34 8.94 -4.48
N VAL A 157 -4.06 9.25 -4.75
CA VAL A 157 -3.64 9.76 -6.06
C VAL A 157 -3.86 8.71 -7.16
N THR A 158 -3.66 7.43 -6.86
CA THR A 158 -3.95 6.32 -7.79
C THR A 158 -5.43 6.29 -8.16
N ILE A 159 -6.35 6.47 -7.20
CA ILE A 159 -7.79 6.56 -7.48
C ILE A 159 -8.08 7.74 -8.40
N VAL A 160 -7.61 8.93 -8.06
CA VAL A 160 -7.86 10.15 -8.86
C VAL A 160 -7.35 9.99 -10.30
N THR A 161 -6.10 9.53 -10.46
CA THR A 161 -5.47 9.36 -11.78
C THR A 161 -6.11 8.25 -12.60
N THR A 162 -6.63 7.20 -11.97
CA THR A 162 -7.39 6.13 -12.62
C THR A 162 -8.67 6.67 -13.27
N TRP A 163 -9.29 7.69 -12.67
CA TRP A 163 -10.57 8.24 -13.14
C TRP A 163 -10.50 9.42 -14.11
N LEU A 164 -9.29 9.83 -14.52
CA LEU A 164 -9.13 10.93 -15.47
C LEU A 164 -9.84 10.65 -16.83
N PRO A 165 -10.51 11.66 -17.42
CA PRO A 165 -11.29 11.48 -18.67
C PRO A 165 -10.49 10.91 -19.84
N ALA A 166 -9.19 11.21 -19.92
CA ALA A 166 -8.29 10.69 -20.95
C ALA A 166 -8.24 9.15 -20.97
N ASN A 167 -8.24 8.50 -19.80
CA ASN A 167 -8.24 7.04 -19.69
C ASN A 167 -9.54 6.43 -20.24
N GLY A 168 -10.68 7.08 -19.96
CA GLY A 168 -11.98 6.66 -20.48
C GLY A 168 -12.10 6.82 -22.00
N ARG A 169 -11.55 7.90 -22.56
CA ARG A 169 -11.49 8.09 -24.02
C ARG A 169 -10.63 7.03 -24.68
N TYR A 170 -9.44 6.75 -24.13
CA TYR A 170 -8.55 5.71 -24.64
C TYR A 170 -9.20 4.31 -24.60
N ALA A 171 -9.90 3.97 -23.52
CA ALA A 171 -10.60 2.69 -23.41
C ALA A 171 -11.69 2.52 -24.48
N LYS A 172 -12.37 3.61 -24.87
CA LYS A 172 -13.39 3.59 -25.94
C LYS A 172 -12.76 3.41 -27.32
N THR A 173 -11.57 3.96 -27.58
CA THR A 173 -10.88 3.80 -28.87
C THR A 173 -10.29 2.41 -29.09
N LEU A 174 -10.18 1.60 -28.04
CA LEU A 174 -9.70 0.22 -28.11
C LEU A 174 -10.81 -0.83 -28.27
N ARG A 175 -12.09 -0.41 -28.19
CA ARG A 175 -13.26 -1.26 -28.43
C ARG A 175 -13.67 -1.15 -29.88
#